data_AF-A0A2J8U7K1-F1
#
_entry.id   AF-A0A2J8U7K1-F1
#
_cell.length_a   1.000
_cell.length_b   1.000
_cell.length_c   1.000
_cell.angle_alpha   90.00
_cell.angle_beta   90.00
_cell.angle_gamma   90.00
#
_symmetry.space_group_name_H-M   'P 1'
#
loop_
_entity.id
_entity.type
_entity.pdbx_description
1 polymer ?
#
loop_
_entity_poly.entity_id
_entity_poly.type
_entity_poly.pdbx_seq_one_letter_code
_entity_poly.pdbx_strand_id
1 'polypeptide(L)'
;MELENIRRRKQELLVEIQRLREELSEAMSEVEGLEANEGSKTLQRNRKMAMGRKKFNMDPKKGIQFLVENELLQNTPEEIARFLYKGEGLNKTAIGD
;
A
#
# COMPACT_ATOMS: atom_id res chain seq x y z
N MET A 1 47.57 -0.09 33.92
CA MET A 1 47.01 -1.21 33.14
C MET A 1 45.49 -1.30 33.22
N GLU A 2 44.85 -1.57 34.38
CA GLU A 2 43.37 -1.70 34.45
C GLU A 2 42.60 -0.44 34.01
N LEU A 3 43.04 0.73 34.45
CA LEU A 3 42.35 2.00 34.16
C LEU A 3 42.41 2.38 32.67
N GLU A 4 43.49 2.00 31.98
CA GLU A 4 43.60 2.14 30.52
C GLU A 4 42.70 1.16 29.78
N ASN A 5 42.59 -0.08 30.26
CA ASN A 5 41.68 -1.08 29.69
C ASN A 5 40.22 -0.63 29.79
N ILE A 6 39.82 -0.08 30.94
CA ILE A 6 38.47 0.48 31.14
C ILE A 6 38.23 1.68 30.21
N ARG A 7 39.21 2.57 30.04
CA ARG A 7 39.10 3.70 29.11
C ARG A 7 38.98 3.27 27.66
N ARG A 8 39.77 2.28 27.24
CA ARG A 8 39.67 1.70 25.89
C ARG A 8 38.30 1.07 25.66
N ARG A 9 37.82 0.25 26.61
CA ARG A 9 36.51 -0.38 26.50
C ARG A 9 35.37 0.62 26.45
N LYS A 10 35.47 1.72 27.23
CA LYS A 10 34.52 2.83 27.15
C LYS A 10 34.50 3.46 25.75
N GLN A 11 35.67 3.68 25.13
CA GLN A 11 35.72 4.23 23.77
C GLN A 11 35.11 3.28 22.74
N GLU A 12 35.39 1.98 22.83
CA GLU A 12 34.78 0.97 21.96
C GLU A 12 33.25 0.99 22.08
N LEU A 13 32.73 0.98 23.31
CA LEU A 13 31.29 1.03 23.56
C LEU A 13 30.65 2.32 23.03
N LEU A 14 31.33 3.47 23.14
CA LEU A 14 30.82 4.73 22.60
C LEU A 14 30.73 4.70 21.07
N VAL A 15 31.72 4.09 20.40
CA VAL A 15 31.70 3.90 18.95
C VAL A 15 30.58 2.96 18.54
N GLU A 16 30.38 1.86 19.29
CA GLU A 16 29.32 0.90 19.04
C GLU A 16 27.93 1.52 19.22
N ILE A 17 27.73 2.29 20.30
CA ILE A 17 26.49 3.06 20.52
C ILE A 17 26.24 4.02 19.36
N GLN A 18 27.28 4.71 18.88
CA GLN A 18 27.12 5.64 17.76
C GLN A 18 26.69 4.94 16.47
N ARG A 19 27.30 3.79 16.14
CA ARG A 19 26.91 2.97 14.99
C ARG A 19 25.48 2.48 15.09
N LEU A 20 25.09 1.94 16.25
CA LEU A 20 23.72 1.47 16.47
C LEU A 20 22.68 2.59 16.31
N ARG A 21 23.03 3.83 16.68
CA ARG A 21 22.14 5.00 16.46
C ARG A 21 22.01 5.35 14.99
N GLU A 22 23.09 5.24 14.22
CA GLU A 22 23.08 5.46 12.77
C GLU A 22 22.23 4.40 12.06
N GLU A 23 22.45 3.12 12.36
CA GLU A 23 21.65 2.01 11.84
C GLU A 23 20.16 2.16 12.16
N LEU A 24 19.82 2.56 13.41
CA LEU A 24 18.44 2.82 13.79
C LEU A 24 17.84 3.99 13.00
N SER A 25 18.60 5.06 12.77
CA SER A 25 18.15 6.21 12.00
C SER A 25 17.88 5.85 10.54
N GLU A 26 18.71 5.01 9.94
CA GLU A 26 18.53 4.51 8.57
C GLU A 26 17.29 3.63 8.48
N ALA A 27 17.12 2.70 9.42
CA ALA A 27 15.94 1.82 9.48
C ALA A 27 14.63 2.62 9.64
N MET A 28 14.62 3.67 10.46
CA MET A 28 13.45 4.55 10.59
C MET A 28 13.11 5.27 9.29
N SER A 29 14.12 5.80 8.59
CA SER A 29 13.94 6.45 7.29
C SER A 29 13.39 5.49 6.23
N GLU A 30 13.86 4.24 6.22
CA GLU A 30 13.35 3.21 5.32
C GLU A 30 11.87 2.89 5.60
N VAL A 31 11.49 2.74 6.89
CA VAL A 31 10.10 2.51 7.29
C VAL A 31 9.18 3.65 6.85
N GLU A 32 9.57 4.91 7.09
CA GLU A 32 8.80 6.09 6.64
C GLU A 32 8.65 6.11 5.10
N GLY A 33 9.70 5.76 4.37
CA GLY A 33 9.69 5.65 2.92
C GLY A 33 8.72 4.58 2.40
N LEU A 34 8.64 3.43 3.08
CA LEU A 34 7.70 2.36 2.76
C LEU A 34 6.25 2.80 3.00
N GLU A 35 5.95 3.41 4.14
CA GLU A 35 4.60 3.91 4.46
C GLU A 35 4.11 4.96 3.45
N ALA A 36 4.98 5.90 3.07
CA ALA A 36 4.65 6.91 2.05
C ALA A 36 4.35 6.27 0.69
N ASN A 37 5.11 5.25 0.30
CA ASN A 37 4.91 4.52 -0.96
C ASN A 37 3.59 3.72 -0.94
N GLU A 38 3.28 3.05 0.16
CA GLU A 38 2.00 2.33 0.34
C GLU A 38 0.80 3.28 0.29
N GLY A 39 0.91 4.46 0.92
CA GLY A 39 -0.09 5.52 0.82
C GLY A 39 -0.34 5.96 -0.63
N SER A 40 0.74 6.16 -1.40
CA SER A 40 0.65 6.53 -2.82
C SER A 40 -0.01 5.44 -3.67
N LYS A 41 0.36 4.17 -3.48
CA LYS A 41 -0.25 3.02 -4.18
C LYS A 41 -1.73 2.89 -3.85
N THR A 42 -2.11 3.09 -2.59
CA THR A 42 -3.52 3.06 -2.15
C THR A 42 -4.34 4.16 -2.81
N LEU A 43 -3.81 5.39 -2.83
CA LEU A 43 -4.47 6.52 -3.51
C LEU A 43 -4.64 6.25 -5.02
N GLN A 44 -3.62 5.70 -5.67
CA GLN A 44 -3.69 5.35 -7.09
C GLN A 44 -4.75 4.27 -7.34
N ARG A 45 -4.78 3.22 -6.53
CA ARG A 45 -5.78 2.13 -6.62
C ARG A 45 -7.20 2.68 -6.45
N ASN A 46 -7.42 3.55 -5.45
CA ASN A 46 -8.72 4.17 -5.19
C ASN A 46 -9.20 5.03 -6.36
N ARG A 47 -8.30 5.81 -6.98
CA ARG A 47 -8.63 6.61 -8.17
C ARG A 47 -9.05 5.72 -9.34
N LYS A 48 -8.30 4.65 -9.63
CA LYS A 48 -8.66 3.72 -10.70
C LYS A 48 -9.99 3.02 -10.40
N MET A 49 -10.26 2.65 -9.15
CA MET A 49 -11.53 2.04 -8.74
C MET A 49 -12.71 2.99 -8.99
N ALA A 50 -12.58 4.27 -8.62
CA ALA A 50 -13.59 5.28 -8.90
C ALA A 50 -13.84 5.46 -10.42
N MET A 51 -12.79 5.42 -11.24
CA MET A 51 -12.93 5.46 -12.71
C MET A 51 -13.65 4.23 -13.24
N GLY A 52 -13.33 3.03 -12.74
CA GLY A 52 -14.00 1.78 -13.14
C GLY A 52 -15.48 1.76 -12.80
N ARG A 53 -15.87 2.27 -11.62
CA ARG A 53 -17.29 2.46 -11.24
C ARG A 53 -18.01 3.42 -12.18
N LYS A 54 -17.39 4.55 -12.53
CA LYS A 54 -17.96 5.48 -13.52
C LYS A 54 -18.14 4.84 -14.88
N LYS A 55 -17.16 4.05 -15.34
CA LYS A 55 -17.26 3.29 -16.60
C LYS A 55 -18.39 2.27 -16.55
N PHE A 56 -18.51 1.52 -15.45
CA PHE A 56 -19.61 0.59 -15.22
C PHE A 56 -20.98 1.28 -15.32
N ASN A 57 -21.13 2.43 -14.67
CA ASN A 57 -22.39 3.19 -14.71
C ASN A 57 -22.75 3.72 -16.11
N MET A 58 -21.78 3.82 -17.02
CA MET A 58 -22.01 4.19 -18.42
C MET A 58 -22.25 2.96 -19.31
N ASP A 59 -21.52 1.88 -19.08
CA ASP A 59 -21.55 0.63 -19.82
C ASP A 59 -21.06 -0.49 -18.88
N PRO A 60 -21.97 -1.33 -18.34
CA PRO A 60 -21.63 -2.33 -17.33
C PRO A 60 -20.51 -3.27 -17.78
N LYS A 61 -20.57 -3.74 -19.04
CA LYS A 61 -19.60 -4.68 -19.60
C LYS A 61 -18.21 -4.05 -19.70
N LYS A 62 -18.11 -2.82 -20.21
CA LYS A 62 -16.82 -2.10 -20.27
C LYS A 62 -16.29 -1.74 -18.90
N GLY A 63 -17.16 -1.45 -17.94
CA GLY A 63 -16.78 -1.21 -16.55
C GLY A 63 -16.12 -2.42 -15.91
N ILE A 64 -16.75 -3.59 -16.00
CA ILE A 64 -16.18 -4.85 -15.48
C ILE A 64 -14.88 -5.19 -16.20
N GLN A 65 -14.84 -5.08 -17.53
CA GLN A 65 -13.62 -5.32 -18.30
C GLN A 65 -12.47 -4.43 -17.82
N PHE A 66 -12.71 -3.11 -17.67
CA PHE A 66 -11.68 -2.19 -17.17
C PHE A 66 -11.18 -2.55 -15.78
N LEU A 67 -12.08 -2.93 -14.87
CA LEU A 67 -11.73 -3.32 -13.50
C LEU A 67 -10.90 -4.60 -13.46
N VAL A 68 -11.21 -5.57 -14.32
CA VAL A 68 -10.44 -6.82 -14.48
C VAL A 68 -9.06 -6.56 -15.07
N GLU A 69 -8.99 -5.83 -16.19
CA GLU A 69 -7.72 -5.50 -16.86
C GLU A 69 -6.76 -4.69 -15.98
N ASN A 70 -7.28 -3.94 -15.00
CA ASN A 70 -6.48 -3.18 -14.05
C ASN A 70 -6.26 -3.89 -12.71
N GLU A 71 -6.62 -5.18 -12.59
CA GLU A 71 -6.44 -5.99 -11.38
C GLU A 71 -7.15 -5.37 -10.14
N LEU A 72 -8.25 -4.68 -10.40
CA LEU A 72 -9.13 -4.09 -9.37
C LEU A 72 -10.27 -5.03 -8.99
N LEU A 73 -10.60 -5.97 -9.87
CA LEU A 73 -11.62 -7.00 -9.71
C LEU A 73 -11.12 -8.30 -10.32
N GLN A 74 -11.33 -9.44 -9.67
CA GLN A 74 -10.98 -10.73 -10.26
C GLN A 74 -12.02 -11.14 -11.30
N ASN A 75 -11.57 -11.81 -12.35
CA ASN A 75 -12.45 -12.29 -13.42
C ASN A 75 -13.15 -13.61 -13.05
N THR A 76 -13.83 -13.63 -11.90
CA THR A 76 -14.63 -14.77 -11.45
C THR A 76 -16.07 -14.31 -11.19
N PRO A 77 -17.07 -15.16 -11.48
CA PRO A 77 -18.47 -14.81 -11.22
C PRO A 77 -18.74 -14.39 -9.77
N GLU A 78 -18.07 -15.04 -8.81
CA GLU A 78 -18.22 -14.78 -7.38
C GLU A 78 -17.73 -13.38 -7.00
N GLU A 79 -16.57 -12.97 -7.50
CA GLU A 79 -16.02 -11.65 -7.20
C GLU A 79 -16.80 -10.54 -7.88
N ILE A 80 -17.25 -10.77 -9.12
CA ILE A 80 -18.14 -9.84 -9.82
C ILE A 80 -19.48 -9.70 -9.07
N ALA A 81 -20.07 -10.81 -8.62
CA ALA A 81 -21.29 -10.78 -7.83
C ALA A 81 -21.11 -10.02 -6.51
N ARG A 82 -20.00 -10.21 -5.79
CA ARG A 82 -19.67 -9.44 -4.57
C ARG A 82 -19.54 -7.95 -4.87
N PHE A 83 -18.88 -7.59 -5.97
CA PHE A 83 -18.74 -6.20 -6.40
C PHE A 83 -20.10 -5.55 -6.67
N LEU A 84 -20.96 -6.22 -7.44
CA LEU A 84 -22.31 -5.75 -7.75
C LEU A 84 -23.19 -5.67 -6.50
N TYR A 85 -23.12 -6.67 -5.63
CA TYR A 85 -23.87 -6.73 -4.38
C TYR A 85 -23.49 -5.60 -3.41
N LYS A 86 -22.19 -5.32 -3.28
CA LYS A 86 -21.71 -4.19 -2.48
C LYS A 86 -22.27 -2.86 -3.01
N GLY A 87 -22.38 -2.73 -4.34
CA GLY A 87 -23.09 -1.63 -5.00
C GLY A 87 -22.51 -0.23 -4.75
N GLU A 88 -21.31 -0.15 -4.18
CA GLU A 88 -20.73 1.10 -3.71
C GLU A 88 -20.39 2.04 -4.88
N GLY A 89 -21.16 3.12 -5.04
CA GLY A 89 -20.99 4.05 -6.17
C GLY A 89 -21.45 3.50 -7.52
N LEU A 90 -22.22 2.41 -7.53
CA LEU A 90 -22.81 1.83 -8.74
C LEU A 90 -24.26 2.27 -8.90
N ASN A 91 -24.69 2.51 -10.13
CA ASN A 91 -26.07 2.77 -10.46
C ASN A 91 -26.85 1.45 -10.45
N LYS A 92 -27.91 1.36 -9.63
CA LYS A 92 -28.73 0.14 -9.50
C LYS A 92 -29.41 -0.28 -10.81
N THR A 93 -29.75 0.68 -11.67
CA THR A 93 -30.28 0.37 -13.01
C THR A 93 -29.24 -0.34 -13.86
N ALA A 94 -28.00 0.16 -13.85
CA ALA A 94 -26.88 -0.45 -14.58
C ALA A 94 -26.46 -1.83 -14.01
N ILE A 95 -26.83 -2.14 -12.76
CA ILE A 95 -26.67 -3.50 -12.20
C ILE A 95 -27.74 -4.46 -12.74
N GLY A 96 -28.94 -3.95 -13.03
CA GLY A 96 -30.08 -4.74 -13.51
C GLY A 96 -30.15 -4.94 -15.03
N ASP A 97 -29.48 -4.06 -15.79
CA ASP A 97 -29.31 -4.14 -17.25
C ASP A 97 -28.29 -5.22 -17.68
#